data_AF-A0A0D2NWA1-F1
#
_entry.id   AF-A0A0D2NWA1-F1
#
_cell.length_a   1.000
_cell.length_b   1.000
_cell.length_c   1.000
_cell.angle_alpha   90.00
_cell.angle_beta   90.00
_cell.angle_gamma   90.00
#
_symmetry.space_group_name_H-M   'P 1'
#
loop_
_entity.id
_entity.type
_entity.pdbx_description
1 polymer ?
#
loop_
_entity_poly.entity_id
_entity_poly.type
_entity_poly.pdbx_seq_one_letter_code
_entity_poly.pdbx_strand_id
1 'polypeptide(L)'
;MFDVKRAKEMPEVANASAKPHFVQPYNHVVVGDVKVQVPANPPPSDSDLMQIHAEALALVERHGIEYKDACNRIYNQQYQRVITADMNAKAWEDLENAVTDSLYRMKGMRDAIRKNSKTKGTKAEGSKQTRNEWSGGPITGSSWPHGMPARPAHVAARVRYPRVLPACATESARTSCL
;
A
#
# COMPACT_ATOMS: atom_id res chain seq x y z
N MET A 1 14.63 -32.09 -47.75
CA MET A 1 13.49 -32.77 -47.10
C MET A 1 14.04 -33.40 -45.83
N PHE A 2 13.79 -32.79 -44.67
CA PHE A 2 14.29 -33.28 -43.38
C PHE A 2 13.17 -34.05 -42.65
N ASP A 3 13.50 -35.25 -42.19
CA ASP A 3 12.61 -36.24 -41.62
C ASP A 3 11.89 -35.77 -40.34
N VAL A 4 10.56 -35.76 -40.40
CA VAL A 4 9.62 -35.42 -39.31
C VAL A 4 9.41 -36.60 -38.33
N LYS A 5 10.26 -37.64 -38.38
CA LYS A 5 10.01 -38.91 -37.67
C LYS A 5 10.68 -39.07 -36.30
N ARG A 6 11.07 -37.98 -35.63
CA ARG A 6 11.77 -38.06 -34.32
C ARG A 6 11.11 -37.29 -33.17
N ALA A 7 9.78 -37.20 -33.17
CA ALA A 7 9.01 -36.60 -32.06
C ALA A 7 8.19 -37.64 -31.25
N LYS A 8 8.52 -38.92 -31.36
CA LYS A 8 7.94 -39.99 -30.52
C LYS A 8 9.07 -40.65 -29.75
N GLU A 9 9.34 -40.14 -28.55
CA GLU A 9 9.89 -40.85 -27.38
C GLU A 9 10.48 -39.81 -26.41
N MET A 10 9.59 -39.17 -25.63
CA MET A 10 9.96 -38.66 -24.31
C MET A 10 9.00 -39.29 -23.30
N PRO A 11 9.41 -40.33 -22.56
CA PRO A 11 8.53 -41.05 -21.63
C PRO A 11 8.44 -40.39 -20.23
N GLU A 12 8.94 -39.17 -20.03
CA GLU A 12 8.96 -38.54 -18.70
C GLU A 12 7.76 -37.66 -18.35
N VAL A 13 6.85 -37.36 -19.30
CA VAL A 13 5.70 -36.47 -19.02
C VAL A 13 4.49 -37.24 -18.45
N ALA A 14 4.52 -38.57 -18.40
CA ALA A 14 3.40 -39.39 -17.94
C ALA A 14 3.12 -39.28 -16.42
N ASN A 15 4.07 -38.74 -15.64
CA ASN A 15 3.94 -38.57 -14.18
C ASN A 15 3.72 -37.12 -13.74
N ALA A 16 3.40 -36.20 -14.65
CA ALA A 16 2.82 -34.93 -14.26
C ALA A 16 1.41 -35.20 -13.70
N SER A 17 1.32 -35.39 -12.38
CA SER A 17 0.08 -35.60 -11.64
C SER A 17 -0.93 -34.50 -11.99
N ALA A 18 -1.83 -34.80 -12.92
CA ALA A 18 -2.93 -33.95 -13.38
C ALA A 18 -4.06 -33.84 -12.34
N LYS A 19 -3.75 -34.04 -11.05
CA LYS A 19 -4.69 -33.77 -9.96
C LYS A 19 -4.46 -32.32 -9.54
N PRO A 20 -5.41 -31.41 -9.78
CA PRO A 20 -5.30 -30.06 -9.23
C PRO A 20 -5.12 -30.20 -7.73
N HIS A 21 -3.98 -29.76 -7.20
CA HIS A 21 -3.81 -29.63 -5.77
C HIS A 21 -4.85 -28.61 -5.31
N PHE A 22 -5.87 -29.11 -4.62
CA PHE A 22 -6.85 -28.29 -3.96
C PHE A 22 -6.12 -27.59 -2.81
N VAL A 23 -5.52 -26.44 -3.11
CA VAL A 23 -4.91 -25.59 -2.10
C VAL A 23 -6.05 -25.20 -1.17
N GLN A 24 -6.01 -25.67 0.07
CA GLN A 24 -7.02 -25.31 1.03
C GLN A 24 -7.08 -23.77 1.10
N PRO A 25 -8.28 -23.16 1.08
CA PRO A 25 -8.43 -21.72 0.90
C PRO A 25 -7.79 -20.89 2.03
N TYR A 26 -7.39 -21.52 3.14
CA TYR A 26 -6.76 -20.86 4.27
C TYR A 26 -5.65 -21.76 4.84
N ASN A 27 -4.41 -21.37 4.63
CA ASN A 27 -3.31 -21.86 5.45
C ASN A 27 -3.35 -21.05 6.76
N HIS A 28 -3.43 -21.74 7.90
CA HIS A 28 -3.30 -21.08 9.20
C HIS A 28 -1.87 -21.22 9.69
N VAL A 29 -1.28 -20.12 10.13
CA VAL A 29 0.01 -20.13 10.82
C VAL A 29 -0.30 -19.97 12.31
N VAL A 30 0.19 -20.90 13.12
CA VAL A 30 0.05 -20.82 14.58
C VAL A 30 1.24 -20.03 15.12
N VAL A 31 0.98 -18.87 15.73
CA VAL A 31 1.98 -18.05 16.40
C VAL A 31 1.63 -18.02 17.89
N GLY A 32 2.33 -18.82 18.70
CA GLY A 32 1.97 -19.06 20.10
C GLY A 32 0.62 -19.77 20.21
N ASP A 33 -0.32 -19.20 20.98
CA ASP A 33 -1.69 -19.74 21.12
C ASP A 33 -2.67 -19.19 20.06
N VAL A 34 -2.22 -18.26 19.20
CA VAL A 34 -3.07 -17.57 18.22
C VAL A 34 -2.94 -18.21 16.84
N LYS A 35 -4.06 -18.64 16.26
CA LYS A 35 -4.15 -19.12 14.87
C LYS A 35 -4.40 -17.93 13.94
N VAL A 36 -3.38 -17.49 13.22
CA VAL A 36 -3.50 -16.44 12.22
C VAL A 36 -3.90 -17.07 10.89
N GLN A 37 -5.04 -16.65 10.33
CA GLN A 37 -5.41 -17.03 8.97
C GLN A 37 -4.52 -16.26 7.99
N VAL A 38 -3.68 -16.99 7.25
CA VAL A 38 -2.94 -16.42 6.14
C VAL A 38 -3.85 -16.51 4.92
N PRO A 39 -4.19 -15.39 4.26
CA PRO A 39 -4.88 -15.43 2.98
C PRO A 39 -4.11 -16.37 2.07
N ALA A 40 -4.78 -17.34 1.45
CA ALA A 40 -4.12 -18.20 0.49
C ALA A 40 -3.48 -17.30 -0.58
N ASN A 41 -2.15 -17.39 -0.73
CA ASN A 41 -1.46 -16.79 -1.85
C ASN A 41 -1.74 -17.71 -3.05
N PRO A 42 -2.71 -17.38 -3.93
CA PRO A 42 -3.00 -18.26 -5.04
C PRO A 42 -1.74 -18.39 -5.90
N PRO A 43 -1.50 -19.55 -6.52
CA PRO A 43 -0.46 -19.64 -7.53
C PRO A 43 -0.70 -18.57 -8.60
N PRO A 44 0.36 -17.96 -9.15
CA PRO A 44 0.22 -16.96 -10.21
C PRO A 44 -0.55 -17.56 -11.38
N SER A 45 -1.40 -16.75 -12.01
CA SER A 45 -2.16 -17.21 -13.17
C SER A 45 -1.24 -17.45 -14.36
N ASP A 46 -1.65 -18.32 -15.29
CA ASP A 46 -0.90 -18.55 -16.53
C ASP A 46 -0.64 -17.25 -17.30
N SER A 47 -1.58 -16.30 -17.27
CA SER A 47 -1.39 -14.97 -17.86
C SER A 47 -0.27 -14.17 -17.19
N ASP A 48 -0.16 -14.24 -15.87
CA ASP A 48 0.91 -13.54 -15.14
C ASP A 48 2.28 -14.15 -15.48
N LEU A 49 2.33 -15.48 -15.57
CA LEU A 49 3.55 -16.20 -15.97
C LEU A 49 3.99 -15.83 -17.39
N MET A 50 3.05 -15.77 -18.33
CA MET A 50 3.33 -15.35 -19.71
C MET A 50 3.78 -13.89 -19.80
N GLN A 51 3.20 -13.02 -18.97
CA GLN A 51 3.62 -11.62 -18.90
C GLN A 51 5.05 -11.47 -18.37
N ILE A 52 5.40 -12.19 -17.29
CA ILE A 52 6.76 -12.19 -16.74
C ILE A 52 7.76 -12.75 -17.76
N HIS A 53 7.39 -13.80 -18.49
CA HIS A 53 8.23 -14.38 -19.54
C HIS A 53 8.50 -13.37 -20.66
N ALA A 54 7.46 -12.68 -21.13
CA ALA A 54 7.58 -11.65 -22.16
C ALA A 54 8.47 -10.47 -21.69
N GLU A 55 8.34 -10.06 -20.42
CA GLU A 55 9.19 -9.01 -19.84
C GLU A 55 10.66 -9.46 -19.76
N ALA A 56 10.90 -10.71 -19.36
CA ALA A 56 12.26 -11.26 -19.32
C ALA A 56 12.89 -11.32 -20.72
N LEU A 57 12.15 -11.77 -21.75
CA LEU A 57 12.62 -11.75 -23.13
C LEU A 57 12.92 -10.32 -23.61
N ALA A 58 12.06 -9.35 -23.30
CA ALA A 58 12.30 -7.96 -23.66
C ALA A 58 13.60 -7.40 -23.03
N LEU A 59 13.96 -7.82 -21.81
CA LEU A 59 15.22 -7.45 -21.19
C LEU A 59 16.43 -8.11 -21.86
N VAL A 60 16.30 -9.38 -22.24
CA VAL A 60 17.32 -10.11 -23.01
C VAL A 60 17.58 -9.40 -24.34
N GLU A 61 16.55 -9.06 -25.09
CA GLU A 61 16.66 -8.38 -26.38
C GLU A 61 17.27 -6.97 -26.26
N ARG A 62 16.86 -6.20 -25.24
CA ARG A 62 17.32 -4.81 -25.06
C ARG A 62 18.74 -4.70 -24.50
N HIS A 63 19.15 -5.63 -23.64
CA HIS A 63 20.40 -5.52 -22.90
C HIS A 63 21.42 -6.62 -23.22
N GLY A 64 21.05 -7.62 -24.03
CA GLY A 64 21.92 -8.75 -24.36
C GLY A 64 22.30 -9.60 -23.14
N ILE A 65 21.51 -9.58 -22.07
CA ILE A 65 21.77 -10.34 -20.84
C ILE A 65 21.20 -11.75 -20.95
N GLU A 66 21.73 -12.68 -20.16
CA GLU A 66 21.16 -14.03 -20.07
C GLU A 66 19.75 -13.99 -19.48
N TYR A 67 18.88 -14.89 -19.94
CA TYR A 67 17.49 -14.98 -19.48
C TYR A 67 17.39 -15.16 -17.96
N LYS A 68 18.29 -15.96 -17.37
CA LYS A 68 18.36 -16.17 -15.92
C LYS A 68 18.59 -14.86 -15.15
N ASP A 69 19.48 -14.01 -15.66
CA ASP A 69 19.78 -12.72 -15.04
C ASP A 69 18.63 -11.72 -15.22
N ALA A 70 17.94 -11.76 -16.37
CA ALA A 70 16.71 -11.00 -16.58
C ALA A 70 15.64 -11.36 -15.53
N CYS A 71 15.40 -12.65 -15.31
CA CYS A 71 14.47 -13.13 -14.29
C CYS A 71 14.87 -12.69 -12.88
N ASN A 72 16.15 -12.79 -12.52
CA ASN A 72 16.65 -12.33 -11.22
C ASN A 72 16.44 -10.82 -11.01
N ARG A 73 16.60 -10.02 -12.07
CA ARG A 73 16.34 -8.57 -12.01
C ARG A 73 14.86 -8.28 -11.78
N ILE A 74 13.97 -8.94 -12.51
CA ILE A 74 12.52 -8.78 -12.33
C ILE A 74 12.13 -9.18 -10.90
N TYR A 75 12.63 -10.32 -10.41
CA TYR A 75 12.40 -10.77 -9.05
C TYR A 75 12.82 -9.72 -8.01
N ASN A 76 14.05 -9.21 -8.10
CA ASN A 76 14.56 -8.21 -7.17
C ASN A 76 13.74 -6.90 -7.23
N GLN A 77 13.30 -6.48 -8.41
CA GLN A 77 12.43 -5.31 -8.55
C GLN A 77 11.09 -5.51 -7.84
N GLN A 78 10.45 -6.68 -7.99
CA GLN A 78 9.20 -6.97 -7.30
C GLN A 78 9.41 -7.06 -5.79
N TYR A 79 10.51 -7.68 -5.35
CA TYR A 79 10.85 -7.77 -3.93
C TYR A 79 11.01 -6.39 -3.28
N GLN A 80 11.70 -5.46 -3.94
CA GLN A 80 11.86 -4.08 -3.44
C GLN A 80 10.52 -3.32 -3.39
N ARG A 81 9.62 -3.54 -4.36
CA ARG A 81 8.26 -2.96 -4.32
C ARG A 81 7.47 -3.45 -3.10
N VAL A 82 7.59 -4.73 -2.75
CA VAL A 82 6.93 -5.29 -1.55
C VAL A 82 7.49 -4.67 -0.27
N ILE A 83 8.81 -4.56 -0.14
CA ILE A 83 9.44 -3.89 1.01
C ILE A 83 8.94 -2.44 1.13
N THR A 84 8.86 -1.73 0.01
CA THR A 84 8.43 -0.33 0.00
C THR A 84 6.96 -0.20 0.42
N ALA A 85 6.10 -1.12 -0.05
CA ALA A 85 4.70 -1.16 0.35
C ALA A 85 4.53 -1.48 1.85
N ASP A 86 5.32 -2.39 2.41
CA ASP A 86 5.34 -2.72 3.83
C ASP A 86 5.77 -1.51 4.69
N MET A 87 6.84 -0.82 4.30
CA MET A 87 7.28 0.40 4.97
C MET A 87 6.20 1.49 4.94
N ASN A 88 5.53 1.66 3.81
CA ASN A 88 4.44 2.63 3.70
C ASN A 88 3.24 2.25 4.58
N ALA A 89 2.89 0.96 4.64
CA ALA A 89 1.82 0.48 5.51
C ALA A 89 2.11 0.78 6.99
N LYS A 90 3.34 0.52 7.44
CA LYS A 90 3.80 0.86 8.80
C LYS A 90 3.73 2.36 9.08
N ALA A 91 4.15 3.20 8.12
CA ALA A 91 4.09 4.65 8.28
C ALA A 91 2.65 5.16 8.47
N TRP A 92 1.66 4.53 7.82
CA TRP A 92 0.25 4.87 8.01
C TRP A 92 -0.28 4.43 9.38
N GLU A 93 0.14 3.26 9.86
CA GLU A 93 -0.20 2.76 11.20
C GLU A 93 0.37 3.69 12.29
N ASP A 94 1.63 4.09 12.16
CA ASP A 94 2.28 5.04 13.09
C ASP A 94 1.55 6.39 13.12
N LEU A 95 1.10 6.88 11.96
CA LEU A 95 0.32 8.11 11.86
C LEU A 95 -1.05 7.97 12.54
N GLU A 96 -1.74 6.84 12.36
CA GLU A 96 -3.02 6.57 13.00
C GLU A 96 -2.88 6.51 14.53
N ASN A 97 -1.82 5.87 15.01
CA ASN A 97 -1.49 5.81 16.43
C ASN A 97 -1.22 7.22 16.99
N ALA A 98 -0.42 8.04 16.31
CA ALA A 98 -0.14 9.41 16.73
C ALA A 98 -1.41 10.28 16.79
N VAL A 99 -2.30 10.16 15.80
CA VAL A 99 -3.59 10.87 15.80
C VAL A 99 -4.46 10.40 16.97
N THR A 100 -4.55 9.10 17.19
CA THR A 100 -5.35 8.50 18.27
C THR A 100 -4.84 8.95 19.64
N ASP A 101 -3.53 8.93 19.87
CA ASP A 101 -2.90 9.41 21.11
C ASP A 101 -3.18 10.89 21.35
N SER A 102 -3.11 11.72 20.30
CA SER A 102 -3.41 13.15 20.40
C SER A 102 -4.87 13.40 20.81
N LEU A 103 -5.81 12.61 20.27
CA LEU A 103 -7.23 12.67 20.61
C LEU A 103 -7.47 12.25 22.06
N TYR A 104 -6.84 11.17 22.52
CA TYR A 104 -6.91 10.74 23.93
C TYR A 104 -6.37 11.81 24.87
N ARG A 105 -5.23 12.42 24.53
CA ARG A 105 -4.65 13.52 25.32
C ARG A 105 -5.60 14.72 25.41
N MET A 106 -6.18 15.15 24.29
CA MET A 106 -7.14 16.25 24.26
C MET A 106 -8.40 15.96 25.06
N LYS A 107 -8.91 14.72 24.98
CA LYS A 107 -10.05 14.27 25.78
C LYS A 107 -9.74 14.34 27.28
N GLY A 108 -8.57 13.85 27.70
CA GLY A 108 -8.10 13.95 29.09
C GLY A 108 -8.02 15.40 29.60
N MET A 109 -7.48 16.32 28.78
CA MET A 109 -7.44 17.75 29.13
C MET A 109 -8.84 18.35 29.26
N ARG A 110 -9.74 18.04 28.32
CA ARG A 110 -11.14 18.49 28.36
C ARG A 110 -11.85 18.03 29.63
N ASP A 111 -11.66 16.77 30.01
CA ASP A 111 -12.26 16.19 31.21
C ASP A 111 -11.69 16.80 32.49
N ALA A 112 -10.38 17.10 32.52
CA ALA A 112 -9.74 17.82 33.62
C ALA A 112 -10.29 19.25 33.79
N ILE A 113 -10.43 20.00 32.69
CA ILE A 113 -11.05 21.34 32.69
C ILE A 113 -12.48 21.27 33.21
N ARG A 114 -13.27 20.29 32.76
CA ARG A 114 -14.66 20.09 33.19
C ARG A 114 -14.78 19.75 34.68
N LYS A 115 -13.83 19.00 35.24
CA LYS A 115 -13.78 18.71 36.68
C LYS A 115 -13.46 19.97 37.49
N ASN A 116 -12.47 20.76 37.04
CA ASN A 116 -12.05 21.99 37.70
C ASN A 116 -13.11 23.09 37.69
N SER A 117 -13.96 23.16 36.66
CA SER A 117 -15.06 24.13 36.62
C SER A 117 -16.20 23.79 37.59
N LYS A 118 -16.50 22.50 37.78
CA LYS A 118 -17.53 22.05 38.74
C LYS A 118 -17.16 22.31 40.20
N THR A 119 -15.89 22.13 40.57
CA THR A 119 -15.42 22.36 41.95
C THR A 119 -15.30 23.84 42.33
N LYS A 120 -15.21 24.75 41.34
CA LYS A 120 -15.23 26.21 41.61
C LYS A 120 -16.64 26.80 41.76
N GLY A 121 -17.69 26.10 41.32
CA GLY A 121 -19.08 26.55 41.43
C GLY A 121 -19.72 26.39 42.82
N THR A 122 -19.12 25.59 43.72
CA THR A 122 -19.66 25.33 45.07
C THR A 122 -18.90 26.01 46.21
N LYS A 123 -17.91 26.86 45.90
CA LYS A 123 -17.17 27.71 46.87
C LYS A 123 -17.24 29.21 46.56
N ALA A 124 -18.26 29.63 45.82
CA ALA A 124 -18.56 31.04 45.57
C ALA A 124 -19.84 31.45 46.32
N GLU A 125 -19.85 31.22 47.63
CA GLU A 125 -20.71 31.96 48.54
C GLU A 125 -19.83 33.01 49.21
N GLY A 126 -20.02 34.28 48.80
CA GLY A 126 -19.37 35.43 49.42
C GLY A 126 -18.14 36.00 48.72
N SER A 127 -18.28 36.51 47.49
CA SER A 127 -17.41 37.61 47.05
C SER A 127 -18.21 38.60 46.23
N LYS A 128 -18.39 39.78 46.81
CA LYS A 128 -19.13 40.91 46.25
C LYS A 128 -18.55 41.29 44.88
N GLN A 129 -19.45 41.38 43.93
CA GLN A 129 -19.26 41.80 42.56
C GLN A 129 -18.85 43.28 42.51
N THR A 130 -17.57 43.56 42.28
CA THR A 130 -17.14 44.88 41.80
C THR A 130 -17.13 44.85 40.28
N ARG A 131 -18.12 45.54 39.71
CA ARG A 131 -18.27 45.82 38.29
C ARG A 131 -17.15 46.75 37.86
N ASN A 132 -16.17 46.21 37.14
CA ASN A 132 -15.11 47.02 36.53
C ASN A 132 -15.25 46.90 35.02
N GLU A 133 -15.74 47.99 34.43
CA GLU A 133 -15.82 48.25 33.00
C GLU A 133 -14.44 48.19 32.38
N TRP A 134 -14.19 47.24 31.47
CA TRP A 134 -13.08 47.33 30.53
C TRP A 134 -13.60 47.03 29.11
N SER A 135 -13.71 48.11 28.37
CA SER A 135 -13.88 48.24 26.94
C SER A 135 -12.74 47.55 26.20
N GLY A 136 -13.04 46.75 25.18
CA GLY A 136 -11.99 46.13 24.35
C GLY A 136 -12.52 45.37 23.13
N GLY A 137 -12.92 46.13 22.10
CA GLY A 137 -12.88 45.84 20.65
C GLY A 137 -13.33 44.49 20.06
N PRO A 138 -13.99 44.46 18.88
CA PRO A 138 -14.20 43.21 18.14
C PRO A 138 -12.87 42.72 17.55
N ILE A 139 -12.41 41.54 17.99
CA ILE A 139 -11.32 40.83 17.32
C ILE A 139 -11.90 40.21 16.04
N THR A 140 -11.78 40.94 14.93
CA THR A 140 -11.83 40.37 13.58
C THR A 140 -10.49 39.71 13.32
N GLY A 141 -10.45 38.38 13.19
CA GLY A 141 -9.25 37.71 12.71
C GLY A 141 -9.04 36.29 13.20
N SER A 142 -9.63 35.33 12.50
CA SER A 142 -8.98 34.04 12.31
C SER A 142 -9.40 33.49 10.95
N SER A 143 -8.58 33.80 9.96
CA SER A 143 -8.52 33.09 8.68
C SER A 143 -8.30 31.60 8.96
N TRP A 144 -9.18 30.77 8.43
CA TRP A 144 -8.98 29.33 8.40
C TRP A 144 -7.84 29.02 7.40
N PRO A 145 -6.84 28.19 7.75
CA PRO A 145 -5.88 27.75 6.74
C PRO A 145 -6.62 26.88 5.72
N HIS A 146 -6.75 27.42 4.51
CA HIS A 146 -7.04 26.65 3.31
C HIS A 146 -5.95 25.57 3.15
N GLY A 147 -6.37 24.31 2.97
CA GLY A 147 -5.47 23.23 2.54
C GLY A 147 -5.50 21.98 3.40
N MET A 148 -6.68 21.40 3.63
CA MET A 148 -6.74 19.96 3.89
C MET A 148 -6.80 19.25 2.53
N PRO A 149 -5.82 18.39 2.16
CA PRO A 149 -5.99 17.54 1.00
C PRO A 149 -7.21 16.64 1.24
N ALA A 150 -8.09 16.59 0.25
CA ALA A 150 -9.30 15.80 0.31
C ALA A 150 -8.97 14.35 0.71
N ARG A 151 -9.63 13.85 1.75
CA ARG A 151 -9.67 12.45 2.13
C ARG A 151 -9.99 11.62 0.87
N PRO A 152 -9.13 10.71 0.41
CA PRO A 152 -9.56 9.76 -0.62
C PRO A 152 -10.69 8.94 -0.02
N ALA A 153 -11.87 9.00 -0.67
CA ALA A 153 -12.98 8.12 -0.38
C ALA A 153 -12.45 6.69 -0.29
N HIS A 154 -12.90 5.91 0.69
CA HIS A 154 -12.53 4.52 0.87
C HIS A 154 -12.59 3.77 -0.47
N VAL A 155 -11.44 3.66 -1.14
CA VAL A 155 -11.27 2.73 -2.24
C VAL A 155 -11.03 1.42 -1.54
N ALA A 156 -12.09 0.63 -1.40
CA ALA A 156 -11.93 -0.81 -1.34
C ALA A 156 -11.07 -1.18 -2.55
N ALA A 157 -9.77 -1.32 -2.31
CA ALA A 157 -8.79 -1.61 -3.33
C ALA A 157 -9.02 -3.05 -3.81
N ARG A 158 -9.99 -3.22 -4.71
CA ARG A 158 -9.80 -4.15 -5.81
C ARG A 158 -8.54 -3.66 -6.52
N VAL A 159 -7.43 -4.33 -6.28
CA VAL A 159 -6.22 -4.22 -7.08
C VAL A 159 -6.62 -4.50 -8.53
N ARG A 160 -6.97 -3.45 -9.27
CA ARG A 160 -7.00 -3.49 -10.72
C ARG A 160 -5.58 -3.18 -11.15
N TYR A 161 -4.89 -4.20 -11.63
CA TYR A 161 -3.64 -4.05 -12.35
C TYR A 161 -3.79 -2.94 -13.40
N PRO A 162 -2.85 -1.98 -13.50
CA PRO A 162 -2.86 -1.05 -14.60
C PRO A 162 -2.67 -1.85 -15.90
N ARG A 163 -3.68 -1.79 -16.76
CA ARG A 163 -3.59 -2.22 -18.16
C ARG A 163 -2.50 -1.37 -18.80
N VAL A 164 -1.35 -1.98 -19.08
CA VAL A 164 -0.23 -1.32 -19.74
C VAL A 164 -0.72 -0.81 -21.10
N LEU A 165 -0.85 0.51 -21.24
CA LEU A 165 -0.91 1.15 -22.54
C LEU A 165 0.54 1.27 -23.07
N PRO A 166 0.80 0.96 -24.34
CA PRO A 166 2.12 1.11 -24.92
C PRO A 166 2.50 2.59 -24.96
N ALA A 167 3.67 2.92 -24.43
CA ALA A 167 4.25 4.25 -24.57
C ALA A 167 4.46 4.56 -26.05
N CYS A 168 3.84 5.65 -26.52
CA CYS A 168 4.08 6.22 -27.84
C CYS A 168 5.59 6.42 -28.06
N ALA A 169 6.07 5.85 -29.16
CA ALA A 169 7.34 6.21 -29.77
C ALA A 169 7.34 7.72 -30.06
N THR A 170 8.32 8.43 -29.50
CA THR A 170 8.74 9.72 -30.05
C THR A 170 9.94 9.45 -30.94
N GLU A 171 9.68 9.54 -32.24
CA GLU A 171 10.69 9.70 -33.28
C GLU A 171 11.62 10.85 -32.91
N SER A 172 12.92 10.58 -32.80
CA SER A 172 13.93 11.62 -32.95
C SER A 172 14.77 11.24 -34.17
N ALA A 173 14.35 11.81 -35.29
CA ALA A 173 15.15 11.89 -36.50
C ALA A 173 16.51 12.52 -36.16
N ARG A 174 17.60 11.80 -36.44
CA ARG A 174 18.89 12.41 -36.74
C ARG A 174 19.22 12.16 -38.18
N THR A 175 18.87 13.17 -38.94
CA THR A 175 19.22 13.50 -40.31
C THR A 175 20.70 13.33 -40.56
N SER A 176 21.03 12.66 -41.66
CA SER A 176 22.26 12.79 -42.41
C SER A 176 22.66 14.25 -42.62
N CYS A 177 23.92 14.58 -42.34
CA CYS A 177 24.66 15.64 -43.03
C CYS A 177 26.17 15.35 -42.88
N LEU A 178 26.80 15.14 -44.03
CA LEU A 178 28.25 15.08 -44.34
C LEU A 178 28.99 13.78 -44.00
#